data_AF-A0A699Z5U6-F1
#
_entry.id   AF-A0A699Z5U6-F1
#
_cell.length_a   1.000
_cell.length_b   1.000
_cell.length_c   1.000
_cell.angle_alpha   90.00
_cell.angle_beta   90.00
_cell.angle_gamma   90.00
#
_symmetry.space_group_name_H-M   'P 1'
#
loop_
_entity.id
_entity.type
_entity.pdbx_description
1 polymer ?
#
loop_
_entity_poly.entity_id
_entity_poly.type
_entity_poly.pdbx_seq_one_letter_code
_entity_poly.pdbx_strand_id
1 'polypeptide(L)'
;MFEDEELQEYRRYMLYCRGLKFKRAEAQARAWIDTTGIRAEHILVQQSTAGLLRPAYVVIRDESLKAIVLCIRGTQSMKDLFTSLTGATKPHHVLTEQGLILGYSHLGMLAGARWLLRQVAPQLKAALAAAGPDYCLRIVGHSMGGGTAVMLTMMLRDLGPEFAEARCVAIACPACMTLQLAQGCVSFVTTIINGTDIVPTFSSATVDSLREDVTASSWFAEFQLDLRASVLRALQAQQ
;
A
#
# COMPACT_ATOMS: atom_id res chain seq x y z
N MET A 1 15.18 -18.16 6.69
CA MET A 1 15.36 -18.53 5.28
C MET A 1 13.96 -18.74 4.76
N PHE A 2 13.51 -17.94 3.78
CA PHE A 2 12.15 -18.08 3.24
C PHE A 2 12.03 -19.41 2.51
N GLU A 3 10.90 -20.09 2.65
CA GLU A 3 10.59 -21.28 1.85
C GLU A 3 10.30 -20.86 0.40
N ASP A 4 10.56 -21.73 -0.57
CA ASP A 4 10.38 -21.43 -2.00
C ASP A 4 8.93 -21.03 -2.32
N GLU A 5 7.95 -21.56 -1.58
CA GLU A 5 6.53 -21.26 -1.73
C GLU A 5 6.18 -19.84 -1.26
N GLU A 6 6.72 -19.41 -0.11
CA GLU A 6 6.51 -18.06 0.43
C GLU A 6 7.11 -16.98 -0.49
N LEU A 7 8.28 -17.27 -1.08
CA LEU A 7 8.92 -16.42 -2.08
C LEU A 7 8.08 -16.30 -3.36
N GLN A 8 7.43 -17.38 -3.79
CA GLN A 8 6.52 -17.37 -4.94
C GLN A 8 5.28 -16.52 -4.66
N GLU A 9 4.71 -16.62 -3.45
CA GLU A 9 3.59 -15.79 -3.00
C GLU A 9 3.95 -14.30 -3.06
N TYR A 10 5.08 -13.90 -2.48
CA TYR A 10 5.51 -12.50 -2.50
C TYR A 10 5.82 -11.99 -3.90
N ARG A 11 6.44 -12.82 -4.75
CA ARG A 11 6.66 -12.49 -6.17
C ARG A 11 5.32 -12.21 -6.87
N ARG A 12 4.29 -12.99 -6.58
CA ARG A 12 2.95 -12.82 -7.13
C ARG A 12 2.30 -11.50 -6.70
N TYR A 13 2.43 -11.13 -5.42
CA TYR A 13 2.01 -9.81 -4.93
C TYR A 13 2.73 -8.65 -5.62
N MET A 14 4.04 -8.77 -5.88
CA MET A 14 4.78 -7.77 -6.65
C MET A 14 4.25 -7.62 -8.09
N LEU A 15 3.83 -8.72 -8.72
CA LEU A 15 3.21 -8.67 -10.06
C LEU A 15 1.86 -7.94 -10.04
N TYR A 16 1.07 -8.08 -8.98
CA TYR A 16 -0.16 -7.28 -8.82
C TYR A 16 0.13 -5.78 -8.73
N CYS A 17 1.08 -5.40 -7.87
CA CYS A 17 1.52 -4.01 -7.74
C CYS A 17 2.09 -3.48 -9.06
N ARG A 18 2.81 -4.31 -9.84
CA ARG A 18 3.33 -3.93 -11.15
C ARG A 18 2.21 -3.65 -12.14
N GLY A 19 1.17 -4.48 -12.18
CA GLY A 19 0.02 -4.25 -13.06
C GLY A 19 -0.69 -2.92 -12.77
N LEU A 20 -0.80 -2.51 -11.51
CA LEU A 20 -1.36 -1.20 -11.13
C LEU A 20 -0.56 0.00 -11.65
N LYS A 21 0.65 -0.20 -12.23
CA LYS A 21 1.40 0.88 -12.87
C LYS A 21 0.82 1.31 -14.23
N PHE A 22 0.06 0.44 -14.90
CA PHE A 22 -0.58 0.79 -16.17
C PHE A 22 -1.74 1.75 -15.93
N LYS A 23 -1.93 2.73 -16.83
CA LYS A 23 -2.99 3.75 -16.70
C LYS A 23 -4.38 3.24 -17.08
N ARG A 24 -4.46 2.37 -18.09
CA ARG A 24 -5.73 1.87 -18.66
C ARG A 24 -6.13 0.55 -18.03
N ALA A 25 -7.43 0.36 -17.83
CA ALA A 25 -7.93 -0.81 -17.14
C ALA A 25 -7.61 -2.11 -17.90
N GLU A 26 -7.77 -2.09 -19.21
CA GLU A 26 -7.51 -3.23 -20.11
C GLU A 26 -6.03 -3.63 -20.08
N ALA A 27 -5.13 -2.64 -20.01
CA ALA A 27 -3.70 -2.88 -19.92
C ALA A 27 -3.29 -3.48 -18.56
N GLN A 28 -3.93 -3.04 -17.47
CA GLN A 28 -3.72 -3.63 -16.14
C GLN A 28 -4.19 -5.10 -16.13
N ALA A 29 -5.41 -5.36 -16.62
CA ALA A 29 -5.99 -6.70 -16.68
C ALA A 29 -5.12 -7.66 -17.50
N ARG A 30 -4.72 -7.24 -18.71
CA ARG A 30 -3.82 -8.01 -19.57
C ARG A 30 -2.49 -8.31 -18.88
N ALA A 31 -1.91 -7.34 -18.18
CA ALA A 31 -0.67 -7.56 -17.46
C ALA A 31 -0.81 -8.63 -16.36
N TRP A 32 -1.91 -8.63 -15.59
CA TRP A 32 -2.13 -9.67 -14.58
C TRP A 32 -2.39 -11.04 -15.21
N ILE A 33 -3.21 -11.11 -16.25
CA ILE A 33 -3.48 -12.35 -16.99
C ILE A 33 -2.16 -12.94 -17.51
N ASP A 34 -1.36 -12.14 -18.23
CA ASP A 34 -0.13 -12.61 -18.89
C ASP A 34 0.96 -13.01 -17.86
N THR A 35 1.04 -12.33 -16.72
CA THR A 35 2.14 -12.56 -15.75
C THR A 35 1.80 -13.53 -14.63
N THR A 36 0.52 -13.70 -14.31
CA THR A 36 0.07 -14.51 -13.16
C THR A 36 -0.86 -15.66 -13.55
N GLY A 37 -1.37 -15.69 -14.79
CA GLY A 37 -2.33 -16.69 -15.25
C GLY A 37 -3.73 -16.52 -14.65
N ILE A 38 -4.02 -15.38 -14.02
CA ILE A 38 -5.37 -15.06 -13.54
C ILE A 38 -6.33 -15.02 -14.71
N ARG A 39 -7.53 -15.56 -14.51
CA ARG A 39 -8.62 -15.47 -15.48
C ARG A 39 -9.30 -14.10 -15.39
N ALA A 40 -9.79 -13.57 -16.50
CA ALA A 40 -10.37 -12.22 -16.53
C ALA A 40 -11.57 -12.08 -15.57
N GLU A 41 -12.39 -13.12 -15.43
CA GLU A 41 -13.54 -13.15 -14.51
C GLU A 41 -13.16 -13.09 -13.02
N HIS A 42 -11.89 -13.30 -12.70
CA HIS A 42 -11.38 -13.22 -11.33
C HIS A 42 -10.85 -11.83 -10.97
N ILE A 43 -10.82 -10.90 -11.90
CA ILE A 43 -10.61 -9.48 -11.62
C ILE A 43 -11.97 -8.91 -11.22
N LEU A 44 -12.30 -9.02 -9.94
CA LEU A 44 -13.65 -8.75 -9.42
C LEU A 44 -14.01 -7.26 -9.45
N VAL A 45 -13.05 -6.41 -9.10
CA VAL A 45 -13.22 -4.96 -9.06
C VAL A 45 -11.94 -4.31 -9.53
N GLN A 46 -12.07 -3.27 -10.35
CA GLN A 46 -10.93 -2.52 -10.84
C GLN A 46 -11.21 -1.01 -10.86
N GLN A 47 -10.50 -0.30 -10.00
CA GLN A 47 -10.53 1.16 -9.90
C GLN A 47 -9.20 1.72 -10.39
N SER A 48 -9.10 2.03 -11.68
CA SER A 48 -7.85 2.43 -12.35
C SER A 48 -7.50 3.91 -12.16
N THR A 49 -8.49 4.76 -11.87
CA THR A 49 -8.29 6.20 -11.66
C THR A 49 -8.01 6.51 -10.19
N ALA A 50 -6.87 7.14 -9.95
CA ALA A 50 -6.52 7.71 -8.66
C ALA A 50 -7.01 9.16 -8.57
N GLY A 51 -7.51 9.56 -7.41
CA GLY A 51 -7.86 10.93 -7.07
C GLY A 51 -7.20 11.37 -5.76
N LEU A 52 -7.41 12.63 -5.39
CA LEU A 52 -6.90 13.16 -4.12
C LEU A 52 -7.43 12.32 -2.94
N LEU A 53 -6.53 11.66 -2.20
CA LEU A 53 -6.86 10.74 -1.09
C LEU A 53 -7.76 9.55 -1.50
N ARG A 54 -7.78 9.21 -2.79
CA ARG A 54 -8.59 8.13 -3.38
C ARG A 54 -7.67 7.24 -4.20
N PRO A 55 -6.95 6.30 -3.57
CA PRO A 55 -6.01 5.44 -4.27
C PRO A 55 -6.72 4.57 -5.30
N ALA A 56 -6.03 4.31 -6.42
CA ALA A 56 -6.44 3.26 -7.35
C ALA A 56 -6.20 1.89 -6.72
N TYR A 57 -7.05 0.92 -7.04
CA TYR A 57 -6.96 -0.42 -6.47
C TYR A 57 -7.59 -1.48 -7.39
N VAL A 58 -7.31 -2.74 -7.10
CA VAL A 58 -7.95 -3.90 -7.74
C VAL A 58 -8.28 -4.94 -6.67
N VAL A 59 -9.41 -5.62 -6.83
CA VAL A 59 -9.78 -6.82 -6.06
C VAL A 59 -9.71 -8.01 -7.01
N ILE A 60 -8.92 -9.00 -6.62
CA ILE A 60 -8.62 -10.19 -7.42
C ILE A 60 -8.97 -11.44 -6.60
N ARG A 61 -9.67 -12.39 -7.20
CA ARG A 61 -9.76 -13.77 -6.68
C ARG A 61 -8.59 -14.57 -7.23
N ASP A 62 -7.75 -15.08 -6.35
CA ASP A 62 -6.62 -15.91 -6.74
C ASP A 62 -6.78 -17.33 -6.23
N GLU A 63 -6.99 -18.27 -7.16
CA GLU A 63 -7.18 -19.68 -6.82
C GLU A 63 -5.89 -20.35 -6.37
N SER A 64 -4.74 -19.92 -6.90
CA SER A 64 -3.43 -20.48 -6.55
C SER A 64 -3.06 -20.16 -5.11
N LEU A 65 -3.38 -18.94 -4.65
CA LEU A 65 -3.15 -18.50 -3.28
C LEU A 65 -4.32 -18.83 -2.33
N LYS A 66 -5.45 -19.33 -2.86
CA LYS A 66 -6.74 -19.40 -2.12
C LYS A 66 -7.01 -18.09 -1.37
N ALA A 67 -6.95 -16.98 -2.10
CA ALA A 67 -7.04 -15.65 -1.51
C ALA A 67 -7.92 -14.70 -2.32
N ILE A 68 -8.64 -13.83 -1.60
CA ILE A 68 -9.13 -12.57 -2.16
C ILE A 68 -8.05 -11.54 -1.89
N VAL A 69 -7.45 -11.02 -2.96
CA VAL A 69 -6.34 -10.07 -2.90
C VAL A 69 -6.84 -8.67 -3.26
N LEU A 70 -6.80 -7.75 -2.29
CA LEU A 70 -6.95 -6.33 -2.53
C LEU A 70 -5.55 -5.71 -2.74
N CYS A 71 -5.25 -5.27 -3.95
CA CYS A 71 -3.99 -4.58 -4.24
C CYS A 71 -4.23 -3.07 -4.39
N ILE A 72 -3.47 -2.27 -3.63
CA ILE A 72 -3.60 -0.81 -3.54
C ILE A 72 -2.39 -0.16 -4.20
N ARG A 73 -2.66 0.75 -5.14
CA ARG A 73 -1.62 1.46 -5.89
C ARG A 73 -0.99 2.56 -5.01
N GLY A 74 0.33 2.67 -5.07
CA GLY A 74 1.06 3.83 -4.56
C GLY A 74 0.94 5.07 -5.45
N THR A 75 1.15 6.22 -4.82
CA THR A 75 1.26 7.57 -5.38
C THR A 75 2.11 7.64 -6.67
N GLN A 76 1.61 8.27 -7.74
CA GLN A 76 2.32 8.42 -9.04
C GLN A 76 2.43 9.86 -9.57
N SER A 77 1.95 10.89 -8.85
CA SER A 77 2.05 12.29 -9.32
C SER A 77 2.45 13.31 -8.25
N MET A 78 2.81 14.53 -8.66
CA MET A 78 3.18 15.61 -7.72
C MET A 78 2.00 16.11 -6.85
N LYS A 79 0.75 16.00 -7.30
CA LYS A 79 -0.46 16.30 -6.47
C LYS A 79 -0.61 15.32 -5.30
N ASP A 80 -0.14 14.12 -5.58
CA ASP A 80 -0.07 12.93 -4.76
C ASP A 80 1.09 13.10 -3.72
N LEU A 81 2.14 13.85 -4.07
CA LEU A 81 3.22 14.31 -3.19
C LEU A 81 2.79 15.43 -2.23
N PHE A 82 1.95 16.39 -2.63
CA PHE A 82 1.41 17.43 -1.72
C PHE A 82 0.57 16.84 -0.58
N THR A 83 -0.10 15.73 -0.86
CA THR A 83 -0.81 14.93 0.15
C THR A 83 0.15 14.19 1.11
N SER A 84 1.38 13.95 0.67
CA SER A 84 2.46 13.27 1.40
C SER A 84 3.39 14.25 2.16
N LEU A 85 3.42 15.53 1.76
CA LEU A 85 4.40 16.52 2.24
C LEU A 85 4.04 17.22 3.54
N THR A 86 2.85 17.02 4.10
CA THR A 86 2.54 17.69 5.38
C THR A 86 3.15 17.00 6.59
N GLY A 87 3.70 15.78 6.46
CA GLY A 87 4.20 15.00 7.61
C GLY A 87 3.16 14.83 8.73
N ALA A 88 1.91 15.24 8.46
CA ALA A 88 0.92 15.47 9.47
C ALA A 88 0.43 14.11 9.95
N THR A 89 0.39 13.96 11.25
CA THR A 89 -0.05 12.72 11.87
C THR A 89 -1.46 12.91 12.43
N LYS A 90 -2.21 11.81 12.50
CA LYS A 90 -3.52 11.76 13.16
C LYS A 90 -3.55 10.61 14.15
N PRO A 91 -4.27 10.78 15.28
CA PRO A 91 -4.51 9.69 16.19
C PRO A 91 -5.16 8.50 15.47
N HIS A 92 -4.65 7.31 15.76
CA HIS A 92 -5.18 6.03 15.32
C HIS A 92 -4.96 4.98 16.41
N HIS A 93 -5.52 3.80 16.22
CA HIS A 93 -5.47 2.72 17.18
C HIS A 93 -5.45 1.37 16.47
N VAL A 94 -5.01 0.35 17.19
CA VAL A 94 -5.14 -1.07 16.81
C VAL A 94 -5.65 -1.84 18.02
N LEU A 95 -6.60 -2.76 17.77
CA LEU A 95 -7.05 -3.72 18.76
C LEU A 95 -6.19 -4.98 18.68
N THR A 96 -5.64 -5.38 19.83
CA THR A 96 -4.85 -6.60 19.99
C THR A 96 -5.47 -7.48 21.07
N GLU A 97 -5.01 -8.73 21.19
CA GLU A 97 -5.40 -9.62 22.30
C GLU A 97 -5.07 -9.03 23.68
N GLN A 98 -4.05 -8.16 23.73
CA GLN A 98 -3.58 -7.48 24.94
C GLN A 98 -4.32 -6.16 25.22
N GLY A 99 -5.25 -5.76 24.33
CA GLY A 99 -6.06 -4.57 24.45
C GLY A 99 -5.82 -3.51 23.36
N LEU A 100 -6.30 -2.30 23.65
CA LEU A 100 -6.26 -1.15 22.75
C LEU A 100 -4.89 -0.48 22.81
N ILE A 101 -4.22 -0.38 21.66
CA ILE A 101 -2.97 0.39 21.51
C ILE A 101 -3.28 1.67 20.76
N LEU A 102 -2.94 2.82 21.36
CA LEU A 102 -3.09 4.14 20.76
C LEU A 102 -1.77 4.63 20.17
N GLY A 103 -1.85 5.40 19.10
CA GLY A 103 -0.70 6.08 18.53
C GLY A 103 -1.08 7.02 17.39
N TYR A 104 -0.13 7.30 16.52
CA TYR A 104 -0.32 8.24 15.43
C TYR A 104 0.05 7.61 14.08
N SER A 105 -0.73 7.96 13.06
CA SER A 105 -0.55 7.49 11.68
C SER A 105 -0.44 8.66 10.71
N HIS A 106 0.28 8.44 9.60
CA HIS A 106 0.44 9.41 8.52
C HIS A 106 -0.94 9.77 7.92
N LEU A 107 -1.29 11.05 7.95
CA LEU A 107 -2.61 11.57 7.56
C LEU A 107 -3.06 11.10 6.17
N GLY A 108 -2.19 11.24 5.16
CA GLY A 108 -2.52 10.89 3.78
C GLY A 108 -2.92 9.43 3.59
N MET A 109 -2.10 8.51 4.10
CA MET A 109 -2.37 7.07 4.06
C MET A 109 -3.61 6.71 4.89
N LEU A 110 -3.79 7.33 6.06
CA LEU A 110 -4.95 7.08 6.92
C LEU A 110 -6.25 7.52 6.26
N ALA A 111 -6.24 8.69 5.62
CA ALA A 111 -7.39 9.19 4.88
C ALA A 111 -7.71 8.33 3.65
N GLY A 112 -6.68 7.87 2.91
CA GLY A 112 -6.83 6.91 1.82
C GLY A 112 -7.44 5.59 2.28
N ALA A 113 -6.98 5.05 3.42
CA ALA A 113 -7.49 3.82 4.01
C ALA A 113 -8.97 3.96 4.44
N ARG A 114 -9.33 5.07 5.10
CA ARG A 114 -10.73 5.37 5.48
C ARG A 114 -11.65 5.49 4.28
N TRP A 115 -11.16 6.09 3.19
CA TRP A 115 -11.94 6.15 1.95
C TRP A 115 -12.13 4.74 1.37
N LEU A 116 -11.05 3.97 1.23
CA LEU A 116 -11.09 2.60 0.72
C LEU A 116 -12.04 1.72 1.53
N LEU A 117 -11.99 1.77 2.86
CA LEU A 117 -12.84 0.96 3.74
C LEU A 117 -14.32 1.03 3.33
N ARG A 118 -14.82 2.24 3.04
CA ARG A 118 -16.21 2.46 2.60
C ARG A 118 -16.49 1.93 1.20
N GLN A 119 -15.49 1.89 0.33
CA GLN A 119 -15.65 1.39 -1.05
C GLN A 119 -15.59 -0.14 -1.10
N VAL A 120 -14.62 -0.73 -0.40
CA VAL A 120 -14.24 -2.13 -0.63
C VAL A 120 -14.83 -3.09 0.40
N ALA A 121 -15.16 -2.68 1.63
CA ALA A 121 -15.60 -3.63 2.66
C ALA A 121 -16.81 -4.49 2.23
N PRO A 122 -17.88 -3.93 1.61
CA PRO A 122 -19.00 -4.76 1.13
C PRO A 122 -18.57 -5.73 0.02
N GLN A 123 -17.70 -5.28 -0.88
CA GLN A 123 -17.21 -6.04 -2.02
C GLN A 123 -16.32 -7.20 -1.57
N LEU A 124 -15.42 -6.96 -0.60
CA LEU A 124 -14.55 -7.97 -0.01
C LEU A 124 -15.37 -9.03 0.75
N LYS A 125 -16.35 -8.60 1.55
CA LYS A 125 -17.24 -9.52 2.26
C LYS A 125 -18.00 -10.44 1.29
N ALA A 126 -18.57 -9.87 0.22
CA ALA A 126 -19.25 -10.64 -0.81
C ALA A 126 -18.30 -11.60 -1.55
N ALA A 127 -17.09 -11.14 -1.89
CA ALA A 127 -16.08 -11.96 -2.57
C ALA A 127 -15.61 -13.15 -1.72
N LEU A 128 -15.36 -12.93 -0.42
CA LEU A 128 -14.99 -14.00 0.52
C LEU A 128 -16.11 -15.04 0.66
N ALA A 129 -17.35 -14.57 0.86
CA ALA A 129 -18.52 -15.45 0.97
C ALA A 129 -18.73 -16.29 -0.29
N ALA A 130 -18.52 -15.72 -1.48
CA ALA A 130 -18.64 -16.43 -2.76
C ALA A 130 -17.47 -17.40 -3.05
N ALA A 131 -16.29 -17.12 -2.51
CA ALA A 131 -15.10 -17.93 -2.77
C ALA A 131 -15.04 -19.22 -1.95
N GLY A 132 -15.61 -19.20 -0.74
CA GLY A 132 -15.66 -20.34 0.18
C GLY A 132 -14.77 -20.16 1.41
N PRO A 133 -14.92 -21.03 2.43
CA PRO A 133 -14.26 -20.88 3.73
C PRO A 133 -12.73 -21.02 3.67
N ASP A 134 -12.20 -21.70 2.65
CA ASP A 134 -10.76 -21.89 2.48
C ASP A 134 -10.04 -20.63 1.96
N TYR A 135 -10.79 -19.58 1.61
CA TYR A 135 -10.21 -18.34 1.08
C TYR A 135 -9.89 -17.34 2.17
N CYS A 136 -8.66 -16.83 2.15
CA CYS A 136 -8.22 -15.77 3.05
C CYS A 136 -8.28 -14.38 2.39
N LEU A 137 -8.32 -13.32 3.20
CA LEU A 137 -8.20 -11.94 2.72
C LEU A 137 -6.75 -11.46 2.82
N ARG A 138 -6.19 -11.04 1.68
CA ARG A 138 -4.84 -10.48 1.57
C ARG A 138 -4.90 -9.05 1.06
N ILE A 139 -4.28 -8.12 1.77
CA ILE A 139 -4.25 -6.71 1.42
C ILE A 139 -2.81 -6.35 1.11
N VAL A 140 -2.57 -5.85 -0.10
CA VAL A 140 -1.22 -5.68 -0.63
C VAL A 140 -1.07 -4.25 -1.11
N GLY A 141 0.08 -3.63 -0.82
CA GLY A 141 0.37 -2.32 -1.36
C GLY A 141 1.86 -2.06 -1.50
N HIS A 142 2.23 -1.24 -2.49
CA HIS A 142 3.61 -0.82 -2.72
C HIS A 142 3.80 0.66 -2.36
N SER A 143 4.92 0.99 -1.70
CA SER A 143 5.25 2.35 -1.26
C SER A 143 4.14 2.96 -0.40
N MET A 144 3.63 4.15 -0.74
CA MET A 144 2.47 4.77 -0.07
C MET A 144 1.22 3.89 -0.03
N GLY A 145 1.05 3.01 -1.04
CA GLY A 145 -0.03 2.03 -1.07
C GLY A 145 0.13 0.98 0.04
N GLY A 146 1.36 0.66 0.45
CA GLY A 146 1.67 -0.26 1.54
C GLY A 146 1.20 0.29 2.88
N GLY A 147 1.50 1.54 3.21
CA GLY A 147 1.03 2.12 4.47
C GLY A 147 -0.49 2.32 4.51
N THR A 148 -1.09 2.61 3.34
CA THR A 148 -2.55 2.61 3.19
C THR A 148 -3.14 1.22 3.41
N ALA A 149 -2.50 0.17 2.88
CA ALA A 149 -2.89 -1.22 3.08
C ALA A 149 -2.83 -1.64 4.55
N VAL A 150 -1.79 -1.26 5.28
CA VAL A 150 -1.66 -1.55 6.72
C VAL A 150 -2.81 -0.93 7.51
N MET A 151 -3.04 0.38 7.33
CA MET A 151 -4.11 1.09 8.04
C MET A 151 -5.50 0.56 7.68
N LEU A 152 -5.72 0.19 6.42
CA LEU A 152 -6.97 -0.44 6.00
C LEU A 152 -7.16 -1.80 6.66
N THR A 153 -6.09 -2.59 6.78
CA THR A 153 -6.13 -3.92 7.42
C THR A 153 -6.51 -3.82 8.89
N MET A 154 -5.93 -2.86 9.63
CA MET A 154 -6.32 -2.57 11.01
C MET A 154 -7.83 -2.30 11.09
N MET A 155 -8.34 -1.37 10.28
CA MET A 155 -9.76 -1.01 10.29
C MET A 155 -10.69 -2.15 9.88
N LEU A 156 -10.30 -2.98 8.92
CA LEU A 156 -11.10 -4.13 8.49
C LEU A 156 -11.24 -5.15 9.61
N ARG A 157 -10.14 -5.47 10.32
CA ARG A 157 -10.16 -6.39 11.46
C ARG A 157 -11.07 -5.90 12.59
N ASP A 158 -11.21 -4.59 12.75
CA ASP A 158 -12.12 -3.98 13.73
C ASP A 158 -13.61 -4.05 13.33
N LEU A 159 -13.94 -4.29 12.05
CA LEU A 159 -15.34 -4.30 11.58
C LEU A 159 -16.12 -5.55 12.02
N GLY A 160 -15.45 -6.68 12.18
CA GLY A 160 -16.13 -7.93 12.49
C GLY A 160 -15.33 -9.20 12.17
N PRO A 161 -15.87 -10.37 12.57
CA PRO A 161 -15.21 -11.66 12.44
C PRO A 161 -14.89 -12.04 10.98
N GLU A 162 -15.61 -11.50 10.00
CA GLU A 162 -15.39 -11.78 8.58
C GLU A 162 -14.01 -11.34 8.09
N PHE A 163 -13.39 -10.39 8.78
CA PHE A 163 -12.07 -9.86 8.44
C PHE A 163 -11.02 -10.15 9.51
N ALA A 164 -11.33 -10.96 10.52
CA ALA A 164 -10.44 -11.26 11.63
C ALA A 164 -9.12 -11.93 11.19
N GLU A 165 -9.12 -12.63 10.06
CA GLU A 165 -7.93 -13.28 9.47
C GLU A 165 -7.27 -12.48 8.35
N ALA A 166 -7.69 -11.23 8.13
CA ALA A 166 -7.10 -10.37 7.11
C ALA A 166 -5.62 -10.11 7.41
N ARG A 167 -4.75 -10.35 6.41
CA ARG A 167 -3.31 -10.12 6.48
C ARG A 167 -2.86 -9.10 5.44
N CYS A 168 -1.82 -8.35 5.77
CA CYS A 168 -1.26 -7.30 4.93
C CYS A 168 0.16 -7.63 4.47
N VAL A 169 0.48 -7.34 3.21
CA VAL A 169 1.85 -7.30 2.70
C VAL A 169 2.17 -5.89 2.21
N ALA A 170 3.04 -5.20 2.93
CA ALA A 170 3.47 -3.84 2.63
C ALA A 170 4.86 -3.87 1.97
N ILE A 171 4.94 -3.54 0.69
CA ILE A 171 6.17 -3.61 -0.10
C ILE A 171 6.77 -2.21 -0.20
N ALA A 172 8.06 -2.04 0.11
CA ALA A 172 8.77 -0.76 0.00
C ALA A 172 8.06 0.39 0.75
N CYS A 173 7.38 0.09 1.86
CA CYS A 173 6.57 1.07 2.58
C CYS A 173 7.46 2.01 3.41
N PRO A 174 7.28 3.35 3.33
CA PRO A 174 7.93 4.28 4.25
C PRO A 174 7.34 4.16 5.67
N ALA A 175 8.03 4.70 6.67
CA ALA A 175 7.49 4.76 8.03
C ALA A 175 6.21 5.60 8.03
N CYS A 176 5.11 5.00 8.49
CA CYS A 176 3.78 5.57 8.34
C CYS A 176 3.00 5.67 9.65
N MET A 177 3.57 5.24 10.78
CA MET A 177 2.95 5.29 12.09
C MET A 177 3.97 5.22 13.22
N THR A 178 3.53 5.49 14.44
CA THR A 178 4.30 5.31 15.67
C THR A 178 4.67 3.85 15.92
N LEU A 179 5.82 3.62 16.55
CA LEU A 179 6.34 2.28 16.87
C LEU A 179 5.32 1.40 17.60
N GLN A 180 4.55 1.97 18.53
CA GLN A 180 3.54 1.25 19.31
C GLN A 180 2.46 0.64 18.40
N LEU A 181 1.98 1.41 17.41
CA LEU A 181 1.00 0.89 16.44
C LEU A 181 1.63 -0.18 15.55
N ALA A 182 2.88 0.02 15.12
CA ALA A 182 3.59 -0.96 14.31
C ALA A 182 3.77 -2.29 15.06
N GLN A 183 4.11 -2.24 16.36
CA GLN A 183 4.23 -3.43 17.22
C GLN A 183 2.90 -4.16 17.36
N GLY A 184 1.78 -3.44 17.47
CA GLY A 184 0.45 -4.04 17.51
C GLY A 184 0.01 -4.72 16.21
N CYS A 185 0.71 -4.49 15.10
CA CYS A 185 0.38 -5.04 13.79
C CYS A 185 1.23 -6.26 13.39
N VAL A 186 2.23 -6.64 14.20
CA VAL A 186 3.22 -7.69 13.87
C VAL A 186 2.56 -9.04 13.53
N SER A 187 1.42 -9.36 14.14
CA SER A 187 0.74 -10.64 13.92
C SER A 187 0.04 -10.76 12.56
N PHE A 188 -0.19 -9.64 11.85
CA PHE A 188 -0.94 -9.66 10.59
C PHE A 188 -0.33 -8.79 9.48
N VAL A 189 0.82 -8.15 9.69
CA VAL A 189 1.50 -7.32 8.69
C VAL A 189 2.91 -7.84 8.42
N THR A 190 3.18 -8.16 7.15
CA THR A 190 4.52 -8.44 6.66
C THR A 190 5.01 -7.25 5.84
N THR A 191 6.19 -6.72 6.16
CA THR A 191 6.84 -5.66 5.38
C THR A 191 7.99 -6.22 4.56
N ILE A 192 8.00 -5.95 3.25
CA ILE A 192 9.06 -6.38 2.33
C ILE A 192 9.89 -5.17 1.92
N ILE A 193 11.19 -5.22 2.21
CA ILE A 193 12.15 -4.16 1.90
C ILE A 193 13.24 -4.75 1.00
N ASN A 194 13.54 -4.06 -0.10
CA ASN A 194 14.74 -4.36 -0.87
C ASN A 194 15.94 -3.70 -0.18
N GLY A 195 17.05 -4.40 0.05
CA GLY A 195 18.16 -3.92 0.88
C GLY A 195 18.79 -2.60 0.44
N THR A 196 18.60 -2.19 -0.82
CA THR A 196 19.07 -0.90 -1.36
C THR A 196 17.99 0.17 -1.43
N ASP A 197 16.79 -0.09 -0.89
CA ASP A 197 15.65 0.82 -0.94
C ASP A 197 15.70 1.81 0.22
N ILE A 198 15.76 3.10 -0.12
CA ILE A 198 15.76 4.20 0.84
C ILE A 198 14.35 4.58 1.30
N VAL A 199 13.30 4.13 0.60
CA VAL A 199 11.92 4.54 0.92
C VAL A 199 11.52 4.19 2.37
N PRO A 200 11.82 2.98 2.88
CA PRO A 200 11.56 2.62 4.28
C PRO A 200 12.32 3.46 5.31
N THR A 201 13.40 4.15 4.91
CA THR A 201 14.14 5.04 5.82
C THR A 201 13.46 6.40 6.00
N PHE A 202 12.51 6.78 5.15
CA PHE A 202 11.74 8.01 5.33
C PHE A 202 10.75 7.86 6.50
N SER A 203 10.88 8.73 7.49
CA SER A 203 9.86 9.01 8.52
C SER A 203 9.75 10.53 8.69
N SER A 204 8.72 11.07 9.32
CA SER A 204 8.69 12.52 9.61
C SER A 204 9.94 12.96 10.39
N ALA A 205 10.36 12.16 11.37
CA ALA A 205 11.59 12.40 12.15
C ALA A 205 12.86 12.26 11.30
N THR A 206 12.91 11.29 10.37
CA THR A 206 14.06 11.12 9.46
C THR A 206 14.05 12.18 8.37
N VAL A 207 12.90 12.69 7.93
CA VAL A 207 12.81 13.78 6.95
C VAL A 207 13.26 15.10 7.58
N ASP A 208 12.93 15.36 8.84
CA ASP A 208 13.46 16.52 9.56
C ASP A 208 14.97 16.38 9.82
N SER A 209 15.44 15.19 10.24
CA SER A 209 16.87 14.91 10.43
C SER A 209 17.66 14.92 9.11
N LEU A 210 17.12 14.31 8.03
CA LEU A 210 17.68 14.37 6.68
C LEU A 210 17.65 15.79 6.14
N ARG A 211 16.60 16.57 6.43
CA ARG A 211 16.56 17.98 6.04
C ARG A 211 17.67 18.74 6.74
N GLU A 212 17.85 18.55 8.05
CA GLU A 212 18.93 19.17 8.85
C GLU A 212 20.31 18.78 8.31
N ASP A 213 20.58 17.48 8.14
CA ASP A 213 21.86 16.94 7.62
C ASP A 213 22.14 17.36 6.16
N VAL A 214 21.10 17.43 5.32
CA VAL A 214 21.22 17.86 3.91
C VAL A 214 21.33 19.39 3.82
N THR A 215 20.74 20.18 4.72
CA THR A 215 21.04 21.63 4.80
C THR A 215 22.42 21.91 5.38
N ALA A 216 22.97 21.02 6.21
CA ALA A 216 24.33 21.13 6.74
C ALA A 216 25.40 20.75 5.70
N SER A 217 25.03 20.05 4.62
CA SER A 217 25.92 19.69 3.53
C SER A 217 25.61 20.52 2.26
N SER A 218 26.64 20.91 1.50
CA SER A 218 26.51 21.73 0.28
C SER A 218 25.75 21.06 -0.88
N TRP A 219 25.16 19.89 -0.62
CA TRP A 219 24.44 19.02 -1.54
C TRP A 219 22.99 19.47 -1.82
N PHE A 220 22.40 20.32 -0.97
CA PHE A 220 21.01 20.74 -1.13
C PHE A 220 20.74 21.52 -2.44
N ALA A 221 21.74 22.27 -2.92
CA ALA A 221 21.64 22.99 -4.18
C ALA A 221 21.59 22.03 -5.38
N GLU A 222 22.45 20.99 -5.39
CA GLU A 222 22.48 19.96 -6.43
C GLU A 222 21.21 19.08 -6.40
N PHE A 223 20.76 18.68 -5.21
CA PHE A 223 19.52 17.94 -5.04
C PHE A 223 18.30 18.73 -5.52
N GLN A 224 18.20 20.03 -5.22
CA GLN A 224 17.12 20.88 -5.74
C GLN A 224 17.18 21.01 -7.26
N LEU A 225 18.37 21.07 -7.85
CA LEU A 225 18.55 21.13 -9.30
C LEU A 225 18.11 19.82 -9.96
N ASP A 226 18.46 18.67 -9.39
CA ASP A 226 18.06 17.36 -9.89
C ASP A 226 16.56 17.09 -9.75
N LEU A 227 15.97 17.54 -8.65
CA LEU A 227 14.52 17.47 -8.45
C LEU A 227 13.80 18.37 -9.44
N ARG A 228 14.25 19.61 -9.63
CA ARG A 228 13.70 20.53 -10.63
C ARG A 228 13.88 19.99 -12.05
N ALA A 229 15.04 19.44 -12.38
CA ALA A 229 15.31 18.85 -13.69
C ALA A 229 14.45 17.60 -13.94
N SER A 230 14.22 16.78 -12.93
CA SER A 230 13.35 15.60 -13.02
C SER A 230 11.88 15.98 -13.11
N VAL A 231 11.46 17.02 -12.40
CA VAL A 231 10.12 17.62 -12.49
C VAL A 231 9.88 18.25 -13.85
N LEU A 232 10.84 19.03 -14.37
CA LEU A 232 10.75 19.65 -15.70
C LEU A 232 10.70 18.61 -16.82
N ARG A 233 11.53 17.55 -16.74
CA ARG A 233 11.47 16.42 -17.68
C ARG A 233 10.13 15.68 -17.63
N ALA A 234 9.55 15.51 -16.44
CA ALA A 234 8.24 14.89 -16.28
C ALA A 234 7.09 15.76 -16.81
N LEU A 235 7.23 17.10 -16.76
CA LEU A 235 6.26 18.04 -17.32
C LEU A 235 6.35 18.14 -18.85
N GLN A 236 7.55 18.02 -19.42
CA GLN A 236 7.76 18.05 -20.87
C GLN A 236 7.33 16.75 -21.56
N ALA A 237 7.38 15.61 -20.87
CA ALA A 237 6.92 14.32 -21.40
C ALA A 237 5.38 14.13 -21.44
N GLN A 238 4.61 15.19 -21.15
CA GLN A 238 3.14 15.19 -21.18
C GLN A 238 2.53 16.16 -22.21
N GLN A 239 3.35 16.75 -23.09
CA GLN A 239 2.91 17.38 -24.34
C GLN A 239 3.11 16.42 -25.51
#